data_AF-A0A355DAV0-F1
#
_entry.id   AF-A0A355DAV0-F1
#
_cell.length_a   1.000
_cell.length_b   1.000
_cell.length_c   1.000
_cell.angle_alpha   90.00
_cell.angle_beta   90.00
_cell.angle_gamma   90.00
#
_symmetry.space_group_name_H-M   'P 1'
#
loop_
_entity.id
_entity.type
_entity.pdbx_description
1 polymer ?
#
loop_
_entity_poly.entity_id
_entity_poly.type
_entity_poly.pdbx_seq_one_letter_code
_entity_poly.pdbx_strand_id
1 'polypeptide(L)' 'ILRGIKSPMDCNAFGKMCTPRTPIGPCMVSKEGSCDIVYSTKEL' A
#
# COMPACT_ATOMS: atom_id res chain seq x y z
N ILE A 1 -7.43 -2.92 -4.26
CA ILE A 1 -6.52 -1.76 -4.38
C ILE A 1 -6.53 -1.21 -5.79
N LEU A 2 -5.79 -1.76 -6.77
CA LEU A 2 -5.69 -1.15 -8.11
C LEU A 2 -7.03 -1.01 -8.86
N ARG A 3 -7.98 -1.93 -8.63
CA ARG A 3 -9.34 -1.84 -9.20
C ARG A 3 -10.31 -0.97 -8.38
N GLY A 4 -9.86 -0.33 -7.30
CA GLY A 4 -10.70 0.44 -6.38
C GLY A 4 -11.62 -0.39 -5.45
N ILE A 5 -11.64 -1.73 -5.58
CA ILE A 5 -12.57 -2.60 -4.83
C ILE A 5 -12.18 -2.80 -3.34
N LYS A 6 -10.90 -2.60 -3.00
CA LYS A 6 -10.36 -2.84 -1.65
C LYS A 6 -9.37 -1.74 -1.30
N SER A 7 -9.39 -1.27 -0.05
CA SER A 7 -8.41 -0.33 0.49
C SER A 7 -7.06 -1.01 0.77
N PRO A 8 -5.97 -0.24 0.98
CA PRO A 8 -4.70 -0.81 1.46
C PRO A 8 -4.83 -1.53 2.81
N MET A 9 -5.70 -1.08 3.72
CA MET A 9 -5.92 -1.73 5.01
C MET A 9 -6.58 -3.12 4.89
N ASP A 10 -7.32 -3.36 3.81
CA ASP A 10 -7.90 -4.69 3.52
C ASP A 10 -6.86 -5.69 2.97
N CYS A 11 -5.61 -5.26 2.77
CA CYS A 11 -4.54 -6.10 2.26
C CYS A 11 -3.74 -6.73 3.40
N ASN A 12 -3.79 -8.05 3.51
CA ASN A 12 -3.09 -8.80 4.57
C ASN A 12 -1.58 -8.55 4.65
N ALA A 13 -0.96 -8.13 3.54
CA ALA A 13 0.47 -7.85 3.48
C ALA A 13 0.83 -6.40 3.83
N PHE A 14 -0.13 -5.47 3.75
CA PHE A 14 0.10 -4.03 3.93
C PHE A 14 0.64 -3.71 5.33
N GLY A 15 1.72 -2.92 5.39
CA GLY A 15 2.36 -2.49 6.65
C GLY A 15 3.07 -3.60 7.43
N LYS A 16 2.97 -4.87 6.98
CA LYS A 16 3.68 -6.02 7.55
C LYS A 16 4.87 -6.37 6.67
N MET A 17 4.66 -7.30 5.73
CA MET A 17 5.68 -7.72 4.77
C MET A 17 5.82 -6.76 3.58
N CYS A 18 4.74 -6.06 3.21
CA CYS A 18 4.75 -5.04 2.17
C CYS A 18 4.96 -3.66 2.81
N THR A 19 6.14 -3.09 2.62
CA THR A 19 6.53 -1.74 3.08
C THR A 19 7.26 -1.01 1.95
N PRO A 20 7.48 0.33 2.03
CA PRO A 20 8.28 1.04 1.03
C PRO A 20 9.72 0.50 0.91
N ARG A 21 10.29 -0.08 1.98
CA ARG A 21 11.62 -0.70 1.97
C ARG A 21 11.61 -2.10 1.36
N THR A 22 10.50 -2.83 1.51
CA THR A 22 10.29 -4.20 1.00
C THR A 22 8.97 -4.28 0.24
N PRO A 23 8.86 -3.67 -0.95
CA PRO A 23 7.60 -3.61 -1.66
C PRO A 23 7.31 -4.95 -2.36
N ILE A 24 6.07 -5.43 -2.21
CA ILE A 24 5.62 -6.70 -2.81
C ILE A 24 4.88 -6.48 -4.13
N GLY A 25 4.18 -5.35 -4.25
CA GLY A 25 3.35 -5.05 -5.40
C GLY A 25 3.46 -3.60 -5.84
N PRO A 26 3.02 -3.30 -7.07
CA PRO A 26 3.20 -1.97 -7.67
C PRO A 26 2.49 -0.86 -6.91
N CYS A 27 1.41 -1.18 -6.16
CA CYS A 27 0.71 -0.19 -5.32
C CYS A 27 1.58 0.38 -4.20
N MET A 28 2.67 -0.30 -3.82
CA MET A 28 3.62 0.12 -2.79
C MET A 28 4.94 0.65 -3.38
N VAL A 29 5.26 0.29 -4.62
CA VAL A 29 6.48 0.76 -5.30
C VAL A 29 6.33 2.21 -5.77
N SER A 30 5.17 2.53 -6.34
CA SER A 30 4.91 3.87 -6.88
C SER A 30 4.58 4.86 -5.77
N LYS A 31 5.12 6.07 -5.85
CA LYS A 31 4.75 7.22 -4.98
C LYS A 31 3.31 7.69 -5.17
N GLU A 32 2.73 7.39 -6.32
CA GLU A 32 1.31 7.60 -6.60
C GLU A 32 0.47 6.34 -6.25
N GLY A 33 1.12 5.27 -5.83
CA GLY A 33 0.47 4.02 -5.46
C GLY A 33 -0.30 4.18 -4.16
N SER A 34 -1.55 3.71 -4.14
CA SER A 34 -2.41 3.85 -2.95
C SER A 34 -1.79 3.24 -1.68
N CYS A 35 -0.97 2.20 -1.79
CA CYS A 35 -0.30 1.62 -0.63
C CYS A 35 0.85 2.52 -0.13
N ASP A 36 1.69 3.09 -1.00
CA ASP A 36 2.76 4.01 -0.57
C ASP A 36 2.20 5.28 0.06
N ILE A 37 1.12 5.83 -0.52
CA ILE A 37 0.43 7.02 -0.01
C ILE A 37 -0.07 6.77 1.40
N VAL A 38 -0.92 5.76 1.60
CA VAL A 38 -1.50 5.45 2.93
C VAL A 38 -0.42 5.14 3.96
N TYR A 39 0.64 4.44 3.58
CA TYR A 39 1.77 4.17 4.48
C TYR A 39 2.51 5.45 4.88
N SER A 40 2.70 6.38 3.94
CA SER A 40 3.51 7.59 4.15
C SER A 40 2.74 8.71 4.85
N THR A 41 1.43 8.84 4.62
CA THR A 41 0.60 9.92 5.18
C THR A 41 -0.04 9.56 6.52
N LYS A 42 0.01 8.29 6.96
CA LYS A 42 -0.69 7.78 8.14
C LYS A 42 -2.20 8.10 8.15
N GLU A 43 -2.83 8.19 6.99
CA GLU A 43 -4.29 8.20 6.92
C GLU A 43 -4.80 6.78 7.16
N LEU A 44 -5.28 6.52 8.39
CA LEU A 44 -5.92 5.29 8.83
C LEU A 44 -7.44 5.50 8.89
#